data_AF-A0A6I9WJ66-F1
#
_entry.id   AF-A0A6I9WJ66-F1
#
_cell.length_a   1.000
_cell.length_b   1.000
_cell.length_c   1.000
_cell.angle_alpha   90.00
_cell.angle_beta   90.00
_cell.angle_gamma   90.00
#
_symmetry.space_group_name_H-M   'P 1'
#
loop_
_entity.id
_entity.type
_entity.pdbx_description
1 polymer ?
#
loop_
_entity_poly.entity_id
_entity_poly.type
_entity_poly.pdbx_seq_one_letter_code
_entity_poly.pdbx_strand_id
1 'polypeptide(L)'
;MNEIMNELITLIKHVRWLIIANNLATGARHIFPCWDEAGLKAKFTITIKHSEHYHVHSNIVSNRILTNVSKVITRFQTTPEISTYHIAIVLFDGNDYCRLLSSHIELWCRCQEIENKLYDFELIKNVKNIIEYVWSREQPLSVHHYIIPGLKDDGMDKFDFVFYREEDTIYNEEVDPIARKIEISRLIGRKMVGQLFTKISSSWWSYMWLHEGIATLLGVYIINKTEFIIINFIRTSNVDDFWTDIQSIYELQTKGSREINVKDIMDPWIKEKRYPVLDVTVNYLNEMKTISIKNFEKWTIPLTYTVSPNINFRDTLALNWVEVELEHISQVTQELKCQWIIVNRQQTGYYRVNYKKDEWLNISCYLNSENYTNIHVLNRAQIIDDAFHFVTTNKLHYSVFVELTSYLSQETDYIAWYPMFKAIERMSYVIPFLENTENFKMQLLKLFNSLLQKIEYEENPNEDDHIKCLRQEAIRWACILGDKKCKEAAKIILQRHLRSHQT
;
A
#
# COMPACT_ATOMS: atom_id res chain seq x y z
N MET A 1 4.42 16.97 39.34
CA MET A 1 3.46 17.82 38.58
C MET A 1 4.12 19.12 38.12
N ASN A 2 4.80 19.88 39.00
CA ASN A 2 5.55 21.09 38.59
C ASN A 2 6.81 20.82 37.76
N GLU A 3 7.51 19.68 37.93
CA GLU A 3 8.64 19.30 37.06
C GLU A 3 8.19 18.94 35.64
N ILE A 4 7.15 18.11 35.50
CA ILE A 4 6.56 17.77 34.19
C ILE A 4 6.01 19.01 33.49
N MET A 5 5.39 19.94 34.24
CA MET A 5 4.93 21.21 33.67
C MET A 5 6.10 22.10 33.25
N ASN A 6 7.20 22.12 34.01
CA ASN A 6 8.40 22.87 33.64
C ASN A 6 9.14 22.23 32.46
N GLU A 7 9.22 20.91 32.34
CA GLU A 7 9.72 20.22 31.14
C GLU A 7 8.84 20.54 29.93
N LEU A 8 7.51 20.48 30.05
CA LEU A 8 6.59 20.91 29.00
C LEU A 8 6.77 22.38 28.63
N ILE A 9 6.95 23.28 29.61
CA ILE A 9 7.21 24.71 29.38
C ILE A 9 8.60 24.93 28.75
N THR A 10 9.58 24.08 29.02
CA THR A 10 10.93 24.15 28.42
C THR A 10 10.94 23.55 27.01
N LEU A 11 10.13 22.52 26.75
CA LEU A 11 9.81 22.00 25.41
C LEU A 11 9.05 23.04 24.57
N ILE A 12 8.17 23.84 25.18
CA ILE A 12 7.45 24.95 24.53
C ILE A 12 8.38 26.15 24.26
N LYS A 13 9.53 26.27 24.92
CA LYS A 13 10.44 27.44 24.77
C LYS A 13 11.26 27.47 23.48
N HIS A 14 11.23 26.43 22.66
CA HIS A 14 11.89 26.42 21.35
C HIS A 14 10.94 25.99 20.23
N VAL A 15 9.82 26.71 20.06
CA VAL A 15 9.01 26.60 18.85
C VAL A 15 9.85 27.11 17.68
N ARG A 16 10.29 26.19 16.81
CA ARG A 16 10.96 26.50 15.55
C ARG A 16 9.98 26.40 14.40
N TRP A 17 10.07 27.33 13.45
CA TRP A 17 9.09 27.47 12.38
C TRP A 17 9.63 26.89 11.06
N LEU A 18 8.86 25.99 10.48
CA LEU A 18 9.00 25.49 9.12
C LEU A 18 7.80 25.97 8.31
N ILE A 19 8.04 26.58 7.14
CA ILE A 19 6.98 26.99 6.22
C ILE A 19 7.15 26.22 4.92
N ILE A 20 6.08 25.54 4.51
CA ILE A 20 6.05 24.75 3.28
C ILE A 20 4.84 25.12 2.43
N ALA A 21 4.98 25.03 1.11
CA ALA A 21 3.84 25.13 0.20
C ALA A 21 3.07 23.81 0.16
N ASN A 22 1.93 23.76 0.85
CA ASN A 22 0.94 22.69 0.70
C ASN A 22 -0.20 23.15 -0.25
N ASN A 23 0.08 23.11 -1.55
CA ASN A 23 -0.76 23.64 -2.62
C ASN A 23 -1.47 22.57 -3.48
N LEU A 24 -1.47 21.29 -3.07
CA LEU A 24 -2.23 20.25 -3.76
C LEU A 24 -3.63 20.08 -3.12
N ALA A 25 -4.73 19.91 -3.86
CA ALA A 25 -4.89 20.10 -5.31
C ALA A 25 -5.08 21.58 -5.67
N THR A 26 -5.93 22.30 -4.94
CA THR A 26 -6.34 23.69 -5.22
C THR A 26 -5.84 24.67 -4.17
N GLY A 27 -4.68 24.39 -3.58
CA GLY A 27 -4.13 25.20 -2.49
C GLY A 27 -3.30 26.40 -2.96
N ALA A 28 -2.90 26.45 -4.24
CA ALA A 28 -2.02 27.52 -4.74
C ALA A 28 -2.70 28.89 -4.66
N ARG A 29 -4.03 28.93 -4.87
CA ARG A 29 -4.85 30.15 -4.74
C ARG A 29 -4.81 30.81 -3.36
N HIS A 30 -4.40 30.07 -2.32
CA HIS A 30 -4.21 30.62 -0.97
C HIS A 30 -2.83 31.24 -0.76
N ILE A 31 -1.87 30.93 -1.64
CA ILE A 31 -0.51 31.47 -1.62
C ILE A 31 -0.43 32.73 -2.48
N PHE A 32 -1.01 32.69 -3.69
CA PHE A 32 -1.07 33.84 -4.60
C PHE A 32 -2.27 33.74 -5.56
N PRO A 33 -2.77 34.86 -6.12
CA PRO A 33 -3.83 34.82 -7.13
C PRO A 33 -3.36 34.11 -8.41
N CYS A 34 -4.05 33.04 -8.81
CA CYS A 34 -3.72 32.25 -10.00
C CYS A 34 -4.93 31.49 -10.56
N TRP A 35 -4.83 31.05 -11.82
CA TRP A 35 -5.73 30.05 -12.39
C TRP A 35 -5.31 28.66 -11.92
N ASP A 36 -5.86 28.26 -10.77
CA ASP A 36 -5.43 27.08 -10.03
C ASP A 36 -6.16 25.81 -10.52
N GLU A 37 -5.83 25.41 -11.74
CA GLU A 37 -6.35 24.24 -12.45
C GLU A 37 -5.20 23.33 -12.92
N ALA A 38 -5.39 22.00 -12.84
CA ALA A 38 -4.32 21.03 -13.09
C ALA A 38 -3.71 21.13 -14.50
N GLY A 39 -4.53 21.36 -15.52
CA GLY A 39 -4.09 21.43 -16.91
C GLY A 39 -3.45 22.76 -17.33
N LEU A 40 -3.60 23.82 -16.53
CA LEU A 40 -3.10 25.15 -16.86
C LEU A 40 -1.65 25.31 -16.37
N LYS A 41 -0.71 25.08 -17.29
CA LYS A 41 0.73 25.21 -17.03
C LYS A 41 1.23 26.62 -17.32
N ALA A 42 2.22 27.06 -16.54
CA ALA A 42 2.90 28.33 -16.73
C ALA A 42 4.37 28.24 -16.26
N LYS A 43 5.17 29.23 -16.66
CA LYS A 43 6.53 29.42 -16.15
C LYS A 43 6.49 30.31 -14.91
N PHE A 44 7.18 29.91 -13.85
CA PHE A 44 7.19 30.65 -12.59
C PHE A 44 8.59 31.17 -12.27
N THR A 45 8.69 32.45 -11.92
CA THR A 45 9.90 33.05 -11.33
C THR A 45 9.57 33.44 -9.91
N ILE A 46 10.11 32.70 -8.94
CA ILE A 46 9.78 32.87 -7.53
C ILE A 46 10.86 33.73 -6.86
N THR A 47 10.44 34.73 -6.08
CA THR A 47 11.35 35.58 -5.30
C THR A 47 10.82 35.70 -3.89
N ILE A 48 11.64 35.33 -2.90
CA ILE A 48 11.24 35.30 -1.50
C ILE A 48 12.18 36.20 -0.70
N LYS A 49 11.58 37.09 0.10
CA LYS A 49 12.30 37.94 1.05
C LYS A 49 12.21 37.30 2.44
N HIS A 50 13.35 37.02 3.04
CA HIS A 50 13.44 36.33 4.33
C HIS A 50 14.59 36.87 5.18
N SER A 51 14.64 36.45 6.46
CA SER A 51 15.78 36.72 7.35
C SER A 51 16.98 35.86 6.96
N GLU A 52 18.20 36.33 7.24
CA GLU A 52 19.45 35.63 6.91
C GLU A 52 19.57 34.24 7.55
N HIS A 53 18.98 34.04 8.74
CA HIS A 53 18.99 32.78 9.47
C HIS A 53 18.14 31.68 8.82
N TYR A 54 17.20 32.06 7.95
CA TYR A 54 16.34 31.10 7.26
C TYR A 54 16.94 30.74 5.90
N HIS A 55 16.93 29.45 5.61
CA HIS A 55 17.17 28.90 4.28
C HIS A 55 15.84 28.78 3.56
N VAL A 56 15.85 29.09 2.25
CA VAL A 56 14.67 28.97 1.40
C VAL A 56 15.01 28.18 0.14
N HIS A 57 14.23 27.14 -0.15
CA HIS A 57 14.36 26.30 -1.33
C HIS A 57 13.05 26.33 -2.14
N SER A 58 13.18 26.20 -3.46
CA SER A 58 12.08 26.15 -4.42
C SER A 58 12.52 25.37 -5.67
N ASN A 59 11.62 25.19 -6.64
CA ASN A 59 11.73 24.20 -7.72
C ASN A 59 13.02 24.23 -8.55
N ILE A 60 13.67 25.39 -8.70
CA ILE A 60 14.93 25.52 -9.45
C ILE A 60 15.98 26.20 -8.57
N VAL A 61 17.25 26.05 -8.92
CA VAL A 61 18.39 26.69 -8.25
C VAL A 61 18.19 28.21 -8.10
N SER A 62 18.66 28.73 -6.96
CA SER A 62 18.52 30.13 -6.60
C SER A 62 19.81 30.93 -6.81
N ASN A 63 19.63 32.23 -7.06
CA ASN A 63 20.66 33.24 -6.89
C ASN A 63 20.28 34.10 -5.68
N ARG A 64 21.12 34.07 -4.64
CA ARG A 64 20.93 34.84 -3.41
C ARG A 64 21.42 36.27 -3.60
N ILE A 65 20.56 37.25 -3.31
CA ILE A 65 20.90 38.68 -3.37
C ILE A 65 20.74 39.29 -1.97
N LEU A 66 21.85 39.80 -1.43
CA LEU A 66 21.86 40.51 -0.14
C LEU A 66 21.33 41.93 -0.36
N THR A 67 20.36 42.38 0.45
CA THR A 67 19.71 43.69 0.26
C THR A 67 19.95 44.71 1.38
N ASN A 68 20.15 44.30 2.64
CA ASN A 68 20.75 45.07 3.75
C ASN A 68 20.80 44.20 5.04
N VAL A 69 21.51 44.67 6.08
CA VAL A 69 22.09 44.01 7.31
C VAL A 69 21.27 42.92 8.07
N SER A 70 20.08 42.51 7.63
CA SER A 70 19.37 41.34 8.20
C SER A 70 18.33 40.70 7.28
N LYS A 71 18.16 41.19 6.05
CA LYS A 71 17.16 40.68 5.09
C LYS A 71 17.80 40.29 3.77
N VAL A 72 17.46 39.08 3.35
CA VAL A 72 17.95 38.43 2.15
C VAL A 72 16.79 38.32 1.17
N ILE A 73 17.06 38.58 -0.11
CA ILE A 73 16.15 38.26 -1.19
C ILE A 73 16.75 37.09 -1.96
N THR A 74 16.06 35.96 -1.95
CA THR A 74 16.45 34.80 -2.74
C THR A 74 15.56 34.75 -3.97
N ARG A 75 16.19 34.86 -5.15
CA ARG A 75 15.51 34.79 -6.44
C ARG A 75 15.83 33.47 -7.11
N PHE A 76 14.79 32.69 -7.38
CA PHE A 76 14.90 31.42 -8.09
C PHE A 76 14.86 31.65 -9.59
N GLN A 77 15.54 30.79 -10.36
CA GLN A 77 15.44 30.81 -11.82
C GLN A 77 14.03 30.42 -12.26
N THR A 78 13.69 30.78 -13.51
CA THR A 78 12.38 30.49 -14.09
C THR A 78 12.20 29.00 -14.33
N THR A 79 11.10 28.41 -13.85
CA THR A 79 10.74 27.00 -14.09
C THR A 79 10.43 26.75 -15.57
N PRO A 80 10.49 25.49 -16.05
CA PRO A 80 9.71 25.10 -17.22
C PRO A 80 8.20 25.27 -16.96
N GLU A 81 7.39 25.01 -17.97
CA GLU A 81 5.93 25.04 -17.82
C GLU A 81 5.46 23.92 -16.88
N ILE A 82 4.98 24.32 -15.71
CA ILE A 82 4.46 23.43 -14.68
C ILE A 82 3.09 23.91 -14.23
N SER A 83 2.29 23.01 -13.65
CA SER A 83 1.01 23.39 -13.03
C SER A 83 1.22 24.02 -11.66
N THR A 84 0.28 24.87 -11.22
CA THR A 84 0.35 25.63 -9.96
C THR A 84 0.58 24.75 -8.72
N TYR A 85 0.02 23.54 -8.69
CA TYR A 85 0.12 22.61 -7.56
C TYR A 85 1.49 21.93 -7.41
N HIS A 86 2.36 22.00 -8.44
CA HIS A 86 3.74 21.49 -8.40
C HIS A 86 4.75 22.51 -7.85
N ILE A 87 4.35 23.76 -7.63
CA ILE A 87 5.20 24.77 -7.01
C ILE A 87 5.61 24.28 -5.61
N ALA A 88 6.92 24.26 -5.36
CA ALA A 88 7.51 23.94 -4.07
C ALA A 88 8.10 25.22 -3.45
N ILE A 89 7.81 25.43 -2.17
CA ILE A 89 8.50 26.43 -1.35
C ILE A 89 8.76 25.73 -0.02
N VAL A 90 10.00 25.76 0.45
CA VAL A 90 10.41 25.27 1.77
C VAL A 90 11.26 26.35 2.42
N LEU A 91 10.87 26.81 3.60
CA LEU A 91 11.59 27.81 4.40
C LEU A 91 11.78 27.27 5.81
N PHE A 92 13.03 27.15 6.24
CA PHE A 92 13.40 26.58 7.55
C PHE A 92 14.63 27.29 8.13
N ASP A 93 14.84 27.21 9.44
CA ASP A 93 16.06 27.72 10.07
C ASP A 93 17.25 26.84 9.68
N GLY A 94 18.35 27.47 9.22
CA GLY A 94 19.53 26.75 8.73
C GLY A 94 20.19 25.81 9.75
N ASN A 95 19.96 26.02 11.05
CA ASN A 95 20.50 25.15 12.10
C ASN A 95 19.60 23.96 12.45
N ASP A 96 18.38 23.91 11.90
CA ASP A 96 17.39 22.89 12.25
C ASP A 96 17.44 21.68 11.33
N TYR A 97 17.79 21.92 10.06
CA TYR A 97 17.71 20.95 8.99
C TYR A 97 19.10 20.64 8.45
N CYS A 98 19.40 19.36 8.41
CA CYS A 98 20.65 18.84 7.90
C CYS A 98 20.39 18.10 6.58
N ARG A 99 21.44 18.06 5.73
CA ARG A 99 21.37 17.44 4.41
C ARG A 99 22.30 16.23 4.32
N LEU A 100 21.77 15.13 3.80
CA LEU A 100 22.52 14.02 3.23
C LEU A 100 22.63 14.21 1.72
N LEU A 101 23.84 14.06 1.17
CA LEU A 101 24.15 14.34 -0.24
C LEU A 101 24.83 13.14 -0.90
N SER A 102 24.32 12.74 -2.07
CA SER A 102 24.92 11.70 -2.91
C SER A 102 24.47 11.89 -4.35
N SER A 103 25.41 12.09 -5.28
CA SER A 103 25.21 12.16 -6.75
C SER A 103 23.78 12.46 -7.25
N HIS A 104 23.42 13.75 -7.26
CA HIS A 104 22.10 14.27 -7.68
C HIS A 104 20.90 13.82 -6.82
N ILE A 105 21.11 13.38 -5.59
CA ILE A 105 20.06 13.24 -4.56
C ILE A 105 20.47 14.08 -3.35
N GLU A 106 19.50 14.83 -2.85
CA GLU A 106 19.59 15.53 -1.57
C GLU A 106 18.44 15.11 -0.68
N LEU A 107 18.72 14.67 0.54
CA LEU A 107 17.70 14.42 1.57
C LEU A 107 17.89 15.40 2.72
N TRP A 108 16.86 16.19 2.99
CA TRP A 108 16.78 17.16 4.07
C TRP A 108 15.87 16.63 5.18
N CYS A 109 16.36 16.62 6.41
CA CYS A 109 15.60 16.21 7.59
C CYS A 109 16.04 17.04 8.80
N ARG A 110 15.29 16.97 9.91
CA ARG A 110 15.71 17.61 11.16
C ARG A 110 17.06 17.04 11.59
N CYS A 111 17.99 17.90 11.99
CA CYS A 111 19.36 17.49 12.33
C CYS A 111 19.42 16.42 13.41
N GLN A 112 18.47 16.41 14.36
CA GLN A 112 18.37 15.39 15.40
C GLN A 112 18.00 13.98 14.89
N GLU A 113 17.38 13.88 13.71
CA GLU A 113 16.95 12.61 13.13
C GLU A 113 17.93 12.08 12.06
N ILE A 114 19.01 12.80 11.77
CA ILE A 114 19.86 12.50 10.60
C ILE A 114 20.39 11.07 10.59
N GLU A 115 20.76 10.52 11.75
CA GLU A 115 21.24 9.15 11.90
C GLU A 115 20.12 8.14 11.62
N ASN A 116 18.92 8.41 12.12
CA ASN A 116 17.72 7.58 11.88
C ASN A 116 17.30 7.59 10.41
N LYS A 117 17.72 8.59 9.62
CA LYS A 117 17.36 8.74 8.19
C LYS A 117 18.39 8.18 7.22
N LEU A 118 19.44 7.53 7.70
CA LEU A 118 20.43 6.86 6.84
C LEU A 118 19.83 5.72 6.03
N TYR A 119 18.92 4.93 6.62
CA TYR A 119 18.21 3.85 5.92
C TYR A 119 17.36 4.39 4.77
N ASP A 120 16.54 5.42 5.04
CA ASP A 120 15.69 6.06 4.04
C ASP A 120 16.52 6.62 2.88
N PHE A 121 17.65 7.24 3.20
CA PHE A 121 18.57 7.78 2.20
C PHE A 121 19.19 6.70 1.32
N GLU A 122 19.58 5.57 1.89
CA GLU A 122 20.09 4.41 1.14
C GLU A 122 19.02 3.82 0.22
N LEU A 123 17.80 3.70 0.72
CA LEU A 123 16.66 3.22 -0.05
C LEU A 123 16.33 4.15 -1.23
N ILE A 124 16.30 5.46 -1.03
CA ILE A 124 16.09 6.45 -2.10
C ILE A 124 17.15 6.29 -3.21
N LYS A 125 18.43 6.12 -2.84
CA LYS A 125 19.52 5.88 -3.81
C LYS A 125 19.31 4.60 -4.61
N ASN A 126 18.95 3.51 -3.93
CA ASN A 126 18.72 2.23 -4.58
C ASN A 126 17.52 2.29 -5.54
N VAL A 127 16.41 2.89 -5.11
CA VAL A 127 15.22 3.09 -5.96
C VAL A 127 15.54 3.97 -7.16
N LYS A 128 16.30 5.06 -6.98
CA LYS A 128 16.75 5.91 -8.09
C LYS A 128 17.51 5.11 -9.14
N ASN A 129 18.51 4.33 -8.72
CA ASN A 129 19.34 3.54 -9.64
C ASN A 129 18.48 2.55 -10.45
N ILE A 130 17.50 1.92 -9.82
CA ILE A 130 16.56 1.03 -10.51
C ILE A 130 15.69 1.82 -11.50
N ILE A 131 15.14 2.97 -11.11
CA ILE A 131 14.35 3.82 -12.01
C ILE A 131 15.17 4.25 -13.24
N GLU A 132 16.40 4.70 -13.03
CA GLU A 132 17.28 5.15 -14.12
C GLU A 132 17.61 4.01 -15.09
N TYR A 133 17.84 2.81 -14.56
CA TYR A 133 18.05 1.60 -15.35
C TYR A 133 16.80 1.19 -16.14
N VAL A 134 15.65 1.07 -15.47
CA VAL A 134 14.41 0.57 -16.07
C VAL A 134 13.87 1.52 -17.15
N TRP A 135 13.99 2.83 -16.96
CA TRP A 135 13.56 3.84 -17.94
C TRP A 135 14.65 4.26 -18.94
N SER A 136 15.83 3.63 -18.91
CA SER A 136 16.97 3.96 -19.80
C SER A 136 17.23 5.46 -19.91
N ARG A 137 17.27 6.16 -18.77
CA ARG A 137 17.30 7.63 -18.76
C ARG A 137 18.65 8.18 -19.23
N GLU A 138 18.61 9.09 -20.20
CA GLU A 138 19.80 9.82 -20.66
C GLU A 138 20.33 10.83 -19.63
N GLN A 139 19.44 11.37 -18.79
CA GLN A 139 19.76 12.36 -17.76
C GLN A 139 19.37 11.84 -16.37
N PRO A 140 20.26 11.98 -15.37
CA PRO A 140 19.99 11.48 -14.03
C PRO A 140 18.77 12.16 -13.42
N LEU A 141 18.02 11.41 -12.62
CA LEU A 141 16.93 11.94 -11.83
C LEU A 141 17.52 12.78 -10.68
N SER A 142 17.43 14.11 -10.81
CA SER A 142 17.82 15.05 -9.76
C SER A 142 16.60 15.45 -8.96
N VAL A 143 16.51 14.97 -7.72
CA VAL A 143 15.33 15.19 -6.86
C VAL A 143 15.79 15.62 -5.47
N HIS A 144 15.13 16.64 -4.93
CA HIS A 144 15.33 17.11 -3.57
C HIS A 144 14.23 16.54 -2.66
N HIS A 145 14.64 15.74 -1.69
CA HIS A 145 13.76 15.08 -0.72
C HIS A 145 13.74 15.86 0.59
N TYR A 146 12.56 16.04 1.17
CA TYR A 146 12.36 16.70 2.47
C TYR A 146 11.50 15.82 3.37
N ILE A 147 11.99 15.55 4.57
CA ILE A 147 11.23 14.92 5.63
C ILE A 147 10.69 16.01 6.54
N ILE A 148 9.36 16.08 6.64
CA ILE A 148 8.62 17.21 7.18
C ILE A 148 7.76 16.74 8.35
N PRO A 149 7.98 17.24 9.57
CA PRO A 149 7.14 16.93 10.72
C PRO A 149 5.76 17.57 10.56
N GLY A 150 4.70 16.84 10.93
CA GLY A 150 3.33 17.37 10.90
C GLY A 150 2.78 17.66 9.49
N LEU A 151 3.34 17.06 8.45
CA LEU A 151 2.74 17.10 7.11
C LEU A 151 1.34 16.44 7.16
N LYS A 152 0.37 17.00 6.44
CA LYS A 152 -1.00 16.44 6.46
C LYS A 152 -1.09 15.12 5.70
N ASP A 153 -0.55 15.13 4.48
CA ASP A 153 -0.48 13.96 3.61
C ASP A 153 0.78 13.15 3.92
N ASP A 154 0.78 11.85 3.59
CA ASP A 154 1.93 10.95 3.83
C ASP A 154 3.17 11.32 2.99
N GLY A 155 2.94 11.95 1.84
CA GLY A 155 3.94 12.65 1.07
C GLY A 155 3.34 13.39 -0.12
N MET A 156 4.10 14.33 -0.66
CA MET A 156 3.68 15.18 -1.76
C MET A 156 4.73 15.26 -2.86
N ASP A 157 4.27 15.07 -4.10
CA ASP A 157 5.10 15.17 -5.29
C ASP A 157 5.05 16.60 -5.85
N LYS A 158 6.20 17.26 -5.81
CA LYS A 158 6.42 18.59 -6.39
C LYS A 158 7.42 18.47 -7.54
N PHE A 159 7.46 19.47 -8.40
CA PHE A 159 8.41 19.42 -9.53
C PHE A 159 9.85 19.40 -9.00
N ASP A 160 10.56 18.30 -9.26
CA ASP A 160 11.90 17.94 -8.79
C ASP A 160 12.08 17.91 -7.25
N PHE A 161 10.97 17.81 -6.52
CA PHE A 161 10.92 17.83 -5.06
C PHE A 161 9.96 16.75 -4.55
N VAL A 162 10.35 16.04 -3.48
CA VAL A 162 9.46 15.11 -2.78
C VAL A 162 9.40 15.49 -1.31
N PHE A 163 8.19 15.67 -0.80
CA PHE A 163 7.95 15.84 0.62
C PHE A 163 7.46 14.52 1.21
N TYR A 164 8.04 14.10 2.33
CA TYR A 164 7.59 12.97 3.12
C TYR A 164 7.14 13.47 4.48
N ARG A 165 6.08 12.88 5.01
CA ARG A 165 5.73 13.06 6.42
C ARG A 165 6.74 12.33 7.30
N GLU A 166 7.29 13.01 8.29
CA GLU A 166 8.32 12.43 9.17
C GLU A 166 7.82 11.17 9.85
N GLU A 167 6.60 11.20 10.34
CA GLU A 167 5.91 10.12 11.03
C GLU A 167 5.71 8.87 10.17
N ASP A 168 5.71 8.98 8.84
CA ASP A 168 5.60 7.84 7.92
C ASP A 168 6.95 7.29 7.45
N THR A 169 8.05 7.88 7.91
CA THR A 169 9.43 7.44 7.61
C THR A 169 10.19 7.02 8.87
N ILE A 170 9.59 7.11 10.05
CA ILE A 170 10.20 6.61 11.29
C ILE A 170 10.18 5.08 11.27
N TYR A 171 11.36 4.51 11.50
CA TYR A 171 11.59 3.09 11.76
C TYR A 171 12.57 2.93 12.93
N ASN A 172 12.19 2.11 13.90
CA ASN A 172 13.04 1.70 15.00
C ASN A 172 13.13 0.17 15.02
N GLU A 173 14.33 -0.35 14.77
CA GLU A 173 14.60 -1.79 14.67
C GLU A 173 14.27 -2.58 15.94
N GLU A 174 14.25 -1.95 17.12
CA GLU A 174 13.95 -2.62 18.39
C GLU A 174 12.44 -2.79 18.66
N VAL A 175 11.59 -1.94 18.08
CA VAL A 175 10.17 -1.87 18.43
C VAL A 175 9.22 -2.03 17.24
N ASP A 176 9.65 -1.65 16.04
CA ASP A 176 8.81 -1.68 14.87
C ASP A 176 8.86 -3.04 14.17
N PRO A 177 7.70 -3.57 13.71
CA PRO A 177 7.67 -4.79 12.91
C PRO A 177 8.32 -4.56 11.55
N ILE A 178 8.83 -5.62 10.91
CA ILE A 178 9.37 -5.51 9.54
C ILE A 178 8.32 -5.01 8.53
N ALA A 179 7.04 -5.26 8.79
CA ALA A 179 5.95 -4.67 8.01
C ALA A 179 6.08 -3.12 7.89
N ARG A 180 6.57 -2.45 8.93
CA ARG A 180 6.83 -1.01 8.93
C ARG A 180 7.90 -0.62 7.90
N LYS A 181 8.98 -1.39 7.82
CA LYS A 181 10.03 -1.21 6.81
C LYS A 181 9.49 -1.35 5.38
N ILE A 182 8.56 -2.27 5.18
CA ILE A 182 7.86 -2.46 3.90
C ILE A 182 6.96 -1.25 3.58
N GLU A 183 6.23 -0.71 4.55
CA GLU A 183 5.41 0.50 4.38
C GLU A 183 6.26 1.71 3.93
N ILE A 184 7.37 1.95 4.62
CA ILE A 184 8.33 3.02 4.28
C ILE A 184 8.90 2.80 2.87
N SER A 185 9.28 1.55 2.56
CA SER A 185 9.78 1.17 1.23
C SER A 185 8.77 1.47 0.13
N ARG A 186 7.50 1.13 0.35
CA ARG A 186 6.41 1.40 -0.60
C ARG A 186 6.14 2.89 -0.74
N LEU A 187 6.17 3.66 0.34
CA LEU A 187 6.03 5.12 0.30
C LEU A 187 7.14 5.75 -0.53
N ILE A 188 8.40 5.44 -0.24
CA ILE A 188 9.55 5.95 -0.98
C ILE A 188 9.49 5.53 -2.45
N GLY A 189 9.24 4.25 -2.73
CA GLY A 189 9.09 3.72 -4.09
C GLY A 189 8.01 4.46 -4.88
N ARG A 190 6.82 4.61 -4.30
CA ARG A 190 5.69 5.34 -4.91
C ARG A 190 6.07 6.79 -5.24
N LYS A 191 6.65 7.52 -4.29
CA LYS A 191 6.99 8.94 -4.49
C LYS A 191 8.13 9.13 -5.49
N MET A 192 9.12 8.24 -5.48
CA MET A 192 10.20 8.23 -6.47
C MET A 192 9.68 8.02 -7.90
N VAL A 193 8.75 7.07 -8.10
CA VAL A 193 8.10 6.89 -9.40
C VAL A 193 7.21 8.09 -9.74
N GLY A 194 6.52 8.64 -8.75
CA GLY A 194 5.70 9.87 -8.89
C GLY A 194 6.45 11.02 -9.55
N GLN A 195 7.75 11.16 -9.30
CA GLN A 195 8.59 12.19 -9.91
C GLN A 195 8.64 12.11 -11.45
N LEU A 196 8.46 10.93 -12.05
CA LEU A 196 8.37 10.77 -13.50
C LEU A 196 7.13 11.46 -14.08
N PHE A 197 6.05 11.54 -13.29
CA PHE A 197 4.78 12.14 -13.69
C PHE A 197 4.67 13.63 -13.34
N THR A 198 5.58 14.19 -12.52
CA THR A 198 5.54 15.63 -12.18
C THR A 198 5.69 16.56 -13.40
N LYS A 199 6.31 16.06 -14.48
CA LYS A 199 6.45 16.78 -15.76
C LYS A 199 5.20 16.63 -16.64
N ILE A 200 4.48 15.53 -16.46
CA ILE A 200 3.28 15.16 -17.21
C ILE A 200 2.09 15.41 -16.28
N SER A 201 1.77 16.68 -16.01
CA SER A 201 0.62 17.03 -15.16
C SER A 201 -0.69 16.56 -15.78
N SER A 202 -1.64 16.11 -14.94
CA SER A 202 -2.96 15.67 -15.39
C SER A 202 -3.72 16.81 -16.03
N SER A 203 -4.52 16.53 -17.06
CA SER A 203 -5.37 17.55 -17.70
C SER A 203 -6.44 18.12 -16.75
N TRP A 204 -6.93 17.30 -15.81
CA TRP A 204 -7.91 17.69 -14.80
C TRP A 204 -7.74 16.89 -13.50
N TRP A 205 -8.29 17.42 -12.40
CA TRP A 205 -8.21 16.82 -11.06
C TRP A 205 -8.79 15.40 -11.01
N SER A 206 -9.83 15.11 -11.80
CA SER A 206 -10.45 13.78 -11.86
C SER A 206 -9.53 12.69 -12.41
N TYR A 207 -8.41 13.05 -13.05
CA TYR A 207 -7.47 12.11 -13.64
C TYR A 207 -6.18 11.95 -12.81
N MET A 208 -6.08 12.61 -11.65
CA MET A 208 -4.91 12.48 -10.77
C MET A 208 -4.67 11.04 -10.29
N TRP A 209 -5.73 10.25 -10.14
CA TRP A 209 -5.63 8.84 -9.75
C TRP A 209 -4.76 8.04 -10.72
N LEU A 210 -4.68 8.42 -11.99
CA LEU A 210 -3.89 7.71 -12.99
C LEU A 210 -2.40 7.74 -12.61
N HIS A 211 -1.88 8.93 -12.30
CA HIS A 211 -0.47 9.08 -11.95
C HIS A 211 -0.17 8.47 -10.59
N GLU A 212 -1.00 8.74 -9.57
CA GLU A 212 -0.82 8.16 -8.23
C GLU A 212 -0.97 6.63 -8.23
N GLY A 213 -1.92 6.11 -9.00
CA GLY A 213 -2.19 4.67 -9.13
C GLY A 213 -1.04 3.95 -9.83
N ILE A 214 -0.56 4.47 -10.96
CA ILE A 214 0.60 3.92 -11.67
C ILE A 214 1.85 4.02 -10.81
N ALA A 215 2.08 5.15 -10.14
CA ALA A 215 3.21 5.33 -9.24
C ALA A 215 3.17 4.35 -8.06
N THR A 216 1.98 4.07 -7.51
CA THR A 216 1.80 3.07 -6.45
C THR A 216 2.14 1.67 -6.93
N LEU A 217 1.60 1.26 -8.09
CA LEU A 217 1.83 -0.07 -8.66
C LEU A 217 3.32 -0.29 -8.98
N LEU A 218 3.92 0.62 -9.74
CA LEU A 218 5.32 0.54 -10.14
C LEU A 218 6.27 0.74 -8.96
N GLY A 219 5.89 1.54 -7.97
CA GLY A 219 6.66 1.73 -6.73
C GLY A 219 6.83 0.42 -5.98
N VAL A 220 5.76 -0.34 -5.77
CA VAL A 220 5.83 -1.69 -5.14
C VAL A 220 6.70 -2.63 -5.97
N TYR A 221 6.57 -2.56 -7.30
CA TYR A 221 7.31 -3.41 -8.23
C TYR A 221 8.82 -3.19 -8.17
N ILE A 222 9.25 -1.93 -8.18
CA ILE A 222 10.67 -1.54 -8.10
C ILE A 222 11.28 -2.00 -6.77
N ILE A 223 10.54 -1.88 -5.67
CA ILE A 223 10.98 -2.38 -4.37
C ILE A 223 11.17 -3.90 -4.39
N ASN A 224 10.29 -4.63 -5.08
CA ASN A 224 10.38 -6.09 -5.21
C ASN A 224 11.37 -6.57 -6.29
N LYS A 225 12.05 -5.66 -7.02
CA LYS A 225 13.08 -5.95 -8.05
C LYS A 225 12.64 -6.93 -9.16
N THR A 226 11.37 -6.92 -9.53
CA THR A 226 10.85 -7.70 -10.66
C THR A 226 11.04 -6.90 -11.97
N GLU A 227 11.22 -7.53 -13.15
CA GLU A 227 11.48 -6.85 -14.45
C GLU A 227 10.20 -6.67 -15.30
N PHE A 228 9.87 -5.47 -15.79
CA PHE A 228 8.73 -5.28 -16.70
C PHE A 228 9.06 -4.40 -17.90
N ILE A 229 8.48 -4.77 -19.05
CA ILE A 229 8.81 -4.23 -20.38
C ILE A 229 7.94 -2.99 -20.76
N ILE A 230 6.81 -2.73 -20.08
CA ILE A 230 5.82 -1.71 -20.52
C ILE A 230 6.23 -0.26 -20.19
N ILE A 231 7.33 -0.09 -19.47
CA ILE A 231 7.60 1.16 -18.75
C ILE A 231 8.05 2.33 -19.67
N ASN A 232 8.57 2.06 -20.87
CA ASN A 232 9.09 3.10 -21.76
C ASN A 232 8.02 3.96 -22.47
N PHE A 233 6.73 3.67 -22.29
CA PHE A 233 5.67 4.22 -23.17
C PHE A 233 4.69 5.20 -22.51
N ILE A 234 4.57 5.26 -21.18
CA ILE A 234 3.54 6.11 -20.54
C ILE A 234 4.00 7.57 -20.56
N ARG A 235 3.53 8.32 -21.56
CA ARG A 235 3.82 9.77 -21.73
C ARG A 235 2.57 10.65 -21.63
N THR A 236 1.43 10.08 -21.27
CA THR A 236 0.11 10.68 -21.49
C THR A 236 -0.47 11.34 -20.24
N SER A 237 -1.21 12.43 -20.44
CA SER A 237 -1.76 13.29 -19.37
C SER A 237 -3.28 13.13 -19.19
N ASN A 238 -3.91 12.31 -20.03
CA ASN A 238 -5.33 11.98 -19.99
C ASN A 238 -5.52 10.46 -20.14
N VAL A 239 -6.71 10.00 -19.74
CA VAL A 239 -7.03 8.56 -19.67
C VAL A 239 -7.24 7.92 -21.05
N ASP A 240 -7.75 8.68 -22.02
CA ASP A 240 -8.05 8.14 -23.36
C ASP A 240 -6.78 7.86 -24.15
N ASP A 241 -5.81 8.77 -24.09
CA ASP A 241 -4.49 8.59 -24.68
C ASP A 241 -3.76 7.44 -23.98
N PHE A 242 -3.89 7.32 -22.65
CA PHE A 242 -3.32 6.20 -21.90
C PHE A 242 -3.84 4.85 -22.39
N TRP A 243 -5.16 4.68 -22.57
CA TRP A 243 -5.69 3.43 -23.10
C TRP A 243 -5.31 3.19 -24.57
N THR A 244 -5.12 4.24 -25.35
CA THR A 244 -4.62 4.14 -26.73
C THR A 244 -3.18 3.61 -26.76
N ASP A 245 -2.31 4.12 -25.88
CA ASP A 245 -0.94 3.61 -25.73
C ASP A 245 -0.95 2.14 -25.31
N ILE A 246 -1.74 1.77 -24.29
CA ILE A 246 -1.84 0.38 -23.81
C ILE A 246 -2.40 -0.55 -24.89
N GLN A 247 -3.40 -0.11 -25.67
CA GLN A 247 -3.93 -0.87 -26.81
C GLN A 247 -2.83 -1.18 -27.83
N SER A 248 -2.00 -0.20 -28.19
CA SER A 248 -0.91 -0.40 -29.15
C SER A 248 0.11 -1.43 -28.65
N ILE A 249 0.44 -1.39 -27.35
CA ILE A 249 1.37 -2.33 -26.72
C ILE A 249 0.76 -3.74 -26.69
N TYR A 250 -0.51 -3.84 -26.33
CA TYR A 250 -1.23 -5.11 -26.35
C TYR A 250 -1.20 -5.75 -27.73
N GLU A 251 -1.50 -5.00 -28.79
CA GLU A 251 -1.50 -5.50 -30.16
C GLU A 251 -0.11 -5.97 -30.60
N LEU A 252 0.94 -5.22 -30.24
CA LEU A 252 2.33 -5.59 -30.51
C LEU A 252 2.74 -6.89 -29.79
N GLN A 253 2.38 -7.04 -28.52
CA GLN A 253 2.75 -8.20 -27.72
C GLN A 253 1.97 -9.46 -28.09
N THR A 254 0.68 -9.31 -28.38
CA THR A 254 -0.22 -10.44 -28.68
C THR A 254 -0.24 -10.81 -30.16
N LYS A 255 0.38 -10.00 -31.03
CA LYS A 255 0.32 -10.14 -32.50
C LYS A 255 -1.13 -10.23 -33.00
N GLY A 256 -2.05 -9.55 -32.31
CA GLY A 256 -3.49 -9.57 -32.65
C GLY A 256 -4.18 -10.92 -32.40
N SER A 257 -3.65 -11.77 -31.51
CA SER A 257 -4.23 -13.10 -31.25
C SER A 257 -5.68 -13.09 -30.75
N ARG A 258 -6.13 -11.97 -30.17
CA ARG A 258 -7.52 -11.72 -29.77
C ARG A 258 -7.84 -10.24 -29.97
N GLU A 259 -8.86 -9.94 -30.77
CA GLU A 259 -9.42 -8.60 -30.90
C GLU A 259 -10.13 -8.23 -29.59
N ILE A 260 -9.48 -7.37 -28.81
CA ILE A 260 -10.10 -6.74 -27.64
C ILE A 260 -9.92 -5.22 -27.77
N ASN A 261 -10.92 -4.49 -27.30
CA ASN A 261 -10.80 -3.06 -27.07
C ASN A 261 -10.50 -2.83 -25.59
N VAL A 262 -9.24 -2.50 -25.28
CA VAL A 262 -8.78 -2.25 -23.91
C VAL A 262 -9.60 -1.14 -23.25
N LYS A 263 -9.96 -0.08 -24.00
CA LYS A 263 -10.75 1.02 -23.46
C LYS A 263 -12.13 0.56 -23.00
N ASP A 264 -12.83 -0.21 -23.84
CA ASP A 264 -14.17 -0.70 -23.53
C ASP A 264 -14.16 -1.62 -22.30
N ILE A 265 -13.10 -2.42 -22.14
CA ILE A 265 -12.91 -3.26 -20.97
C ILE A 265 -12.65 -2.43 -19.71
N MET A 266 -11.78 -1.42 -19.78
CA MET A 266 -11.30 -0.66 -18.63
C MET A 266 -12.27 0.45 -18.18
N ASP A 267 -13.09 0.98 -19.09
CA ASP A 267 -14.03 2.07 -18.83
C ASP A 267 -14.98 1.81 -17.64
N PRO A 268 -15.65 0.63 -17.53
CA PRO A 268 -16.46 0.30 -16.37
C PRO A 268 -15.68 0.30 -15.05
N TRP A 269 -14.41 -0.14 -15.05
CA TRP A 269 -13.58 -0.20 -13.83
C TRP A 269 -13.21 1.17 -13.28
N ILE A 270 -13.16 2.20 -14.14
CA ILE A 270 -12.78 3.55 -13.75
C ILE A 270 -13.97 4.49 -13.56
N LYS A 271 -15.11 4.22 -14.21
CA LYS A 271 -16.32 5.06 -14.16
C LYS A 271 -17.28 4.65 -13.06
N GLU A 272 -17.37 3.36 -12.76
CA GLU A 272 -18.27 2.84 -11.73
C GLU A 272 -17.65 2.95 -10.34
N LYS A 273 -18.49 3.22 -9.33
CA LYS A 273 -18.02 3.44 -7.95
C LYS A 273 -17.79 2.15 -7.15
N ARG A 274 -18.12 0.99 -7.73
CA ARG A 274 -18.11 -0.32 -7.04
C ARG A 274 -17.18 -1.28 -7.77
N TYR A 275 -16.78 -2.33 -7.07
CA TYR A 275 -16.12 -3.48 -7.68
C TYR A 275 -17.15 -4.61 -7.84
N PRO A 276 -16.97 -5.51 -8.83
CA PRO A 276 -17.89 -6.60 -9.03
C PRO A 276 -17.72 -7.73 -8.03
N VAL A 277 -18.83 -8.44 -7.81
CA VAL A 277 -18.89 -9.69 -7.05
C VAL A 277 -19.32 -10.79 -8.00
N LEU A 278 -18.48 -11.82 -8.13
CA LEU A 278 -18.82 -13.02 -8.88
C LEU A 278 -19.49 -14.04 -7.96
N ASP A 279 -20.71 -14.45 -8.28
CA ASP A 279 -21.41 -15.52 -7.58
C ASP A 279 -21.15 -16.85 -8.29
N VAL A 280 -20.51 -17.78 -7.58
CA VAL A 280 -20.15 -19.10 -8.07
C VAL A 280 -21.14 -20.13 -7.54
N THR A 281 -21.72 -20.91 -8.45
CA THR A 281 -22.63 -22.00 -8.11
C THR A 281 -22.19 -23.29 -8.79
N VAL A 282 -22.19 -24.38 -8.03
CA VAL A 282 -21.86 -25.71 -8.55
C VAL A 282 -23.13 -26.55 -8.51
N ASN A 283 -23.57 -27.02 -9.67
CA ASN A 283 -24.70 -27.93 -9.80
C ASN A 283 -24.19 -29.32 -10.17
N TYR A 284 -24.73 -30.34 -9.53
CA TYR A 284 -24.46 -31.74 -9.81
C TYR A 284 -25.68 -32.33 -10.51
N LEU A 285 -25.57 -32.63 -11.81
CA LEU A 285 -26.63 -33.24 -12.60
C LEU A 285 -26.06 -34.49 -13.26
N ASN A 286 -26.59 -35.67 -12.93
CA ASN A 286 -26.25 -36.94 -13.59
C ASN A 286 -24.73 -37.18 -13.74
N GLU A 287 -23.97 -37.10 -12.64
CA GLU A 287 -22.49 -37.25 -12.60
C GLU A 287 -21.69 -36.14 -13.34
N MET A 288 -22.38 -35.12 -13.86
CA MET A 288 -21.74 -33.92 -14.42
C MET A 288 -21.77 -32.78 -13.41
N LYS A 289 -20.62 -32.12 -13.28
CA LYS A 289 -20.45 -30.91 -12.47
C LYS A 289 -20.50 -29.71 -13.40
N THR A 290 -21.56 -28.92 -13.28
CA THR A 290 -21.71 -27.64 -13.98
C THR A 290 -21.39 -26.51 -13.02
N ILE A 291 -20.41 -25.70 -13.38
CA ILE A 291 -20.04 -24.49 -12.65
C ILE A 291 -20.66 -23.31 -13.39
N SER A 292 -21.57 -22.58 -12.74
CA SER A 292 -22.10 -21.31 -13.24
C SER A 292 -21.48 -20.16 -12.43
N ILE A 293 -20.86 -19.22 -13.14
CA ILE A 293 -20.28 -18.01 -12.58
C ILE A 293 -21.08 -16.84 -13.12
N LYS A 294 -21.78 -16.14 -12.22
CA LYS A 294 -22.65 -15.02 -12.56
C LYS A 294 -22.01 -13.71 -12.20
N ASN A 295 -21.98 -12.81 -13.18
CA ASN A 295 -21.74 -11.39 -12.96
C ASN A 295 -23.09 -10.67 -13.09
N PHE A 296 -23.60 -10.12 -11.99
CA PHE A 296 -24.85 -9.34 -12.02
C PHE A 296 -24.67 -7.93 -12.56
N GLU A 297 -23.45 -7.60 -12.97
CA GLU A 297 -23.07 -6.27 -13.32
C GLU A 297 -22.42 -6.19 -14.72
N LYS A 298 -22.43 -5.02 -15.38
CA LYS A 298 -22.02 -4.87 -16.79
C LYS A 298 -20.49 -4.82 -17.02
N TRP A 299 -19.71 -5.43 -16.13
CA TRP A 299 -18.25 -5.43 -16.25
C TRP A 299 -17.78 -6.60 -17.12
N THR A 300 -16.81 -6.34 -17.99
CA THR A 300 -16.04 -7.39 -18.66
C THR A 300 -14.91 -7.83 -17.72
N ILE A 301 -15.07 -8.99 -17.09
CA ILE A 301 -14.18 -9.45 -16.01
C ILE A 301 -13.20 -10.51 -16.51
N PRO A 302 -11.87 -10.32 -16.34
CA PRO A 302 -10.88 -11.33 -16.66
C PRO A 302 -10.97 -12.47 -15.65
N LEU A 303 -11.55 -13.59 -16.09
CA LEU A 303 -11.81 -14.74 -15.24
C LEU A 303 -10.61 -15.68 -15.21
N THR A 304 -10.23 -16.06 -14.00
CA THR A 304 -9.30 -17.14 -13.73
C THR A 304 -9.90 -18.06 -12.68
N TYR A 305 -9.69 -19.37 -12.81
CA TYR A 305 -10.16 -20.31 -11.80
C TYR A 305 -9.30 -21.57 -11.79
N THR A 306 -9.40 -22.33 -10.71
CA THR A 306 -8.80 -23.65 -10.58
C THR A 306 -9.71 -24.55 -9.75
N VAL A 307 -9.63 -25.86 -10.02
CA VAL A 307 -10.54 -26.86 -9.45
C VAL A 307 -9.72 -28.01 -8.87
N SER A 308 -10.14 -28.54 -7.73
CA SER A 308 -9.58 -29.79 -7.20
C SER A 308 -10.19 -30.99 -7.96
N PRO A 309 -9.39 -31.99 -8.39
CA PRO A 309 -7.97 -32.23 -8.10
C PRO A 309 -6.96 -31.60 -9.08
N ASN A 310 -7.42 -31.01 -10.20
CA ASN A 310 -6.56 -30.42 -11.24
C ASN A 310 -6.10 -29.00 -10.86
N ILE A 311 -5.30 -28.91 -9.80
CA ILE A 311 -4.87 -27.64 -9.19
C ILE A 311 -3.82 -26.94 -10.05
N ASN A 312 -4.07 -25.68 -10.42
CA ASN A 312 -3.12 -24.80 -11.08
C ASN A 312 -3.38 -23.33 -10.70
N PHE A 313 -2.54 -22.80 -9.81
CA PHE A 313 -2.53 -21.39 -9.43
C PHE A 313 -1.43 -20.57 -10.13
N ARG A 314 -0.56 -21.20 -10.94
CA ARG A 314 0.65 -20.53 -11.49
C ARG A 314 0.33 -19.68 -12.70
N ASP A 315 -0.48 -20.21 -13.60
CA ASP A 315 -0.99 -19.43 -14.71
C ASP A 315 -2.03 -18.45 -14.15
N THR A 316 -1.83 -17.15 -14.34
CA THR A 316 -2.75 -16.11 -13.88
C THR A 316 -3.35 -15.32 -15.04
N LEU A 317 -3.05 -15.72 -16.29
CA LEU A 317 -3.65 -15.12 -17.46
C LEU A 317 -5.14 -15.47 -17.50
N ALA A 318 -5.96 -14.50 -17.92
CA ALA A 318 -7.39 -14.69 -18.02
C ALA A 318 -7.70 -15.83 -19.01
N LEU A 319 -8.41 -16.86 -18.54
CA LEU A 319 -8.85 -17.96 -19.40
C LEU A 319 -9.96 -17.47 -20.33
N ASN A 320 -10.86 -16.65 -19.80
CA ASN A 320 -11.98 -16.05 -20.51
C ASN A 320 -12.30 -14.66 -19.92
N TRP A 321 -13.08 -13.87 -20.66
CA TRP A 321 -13.65 -12.62 -20.17
C TRP A 321 -15.16 -12.83 -19.97
N VAL A 322 -15.66 -12.67 -18.75
CA VAL A 322 -17.07 -12.86 -18.40
C VAL A 322 -17.77 -11.52 -18.52
N GLU A 323 -18.81 -11.43 -19.34
CA GLU A 323 -19.71 -10.27 -19.36
C GLU A 323 -21.02 -10.52 -18.60
N VAL A 324 -21.54 -11.76 -18.58
CA VAL A 324 -22.87 -12.07 -17.98
C VAL A 324 -22.85 -13.39 -17.20
N GLU A 325 -22.69 -14.52 -17.88
CA GLU A 325 -22.70 -15.85 -17.26
C GLU A 325 -21.76 -16.78 -18.02
N LEU A 326 -20.92 -17.53 -17.30
CA LEU A 326 -20.17 -18.64 -17.88
C LEU A 326 -20.60 -19.94 -17.23
N GLU A 327 -21.03 -20.88 -18.06
CA GLU A 327 -21.22 -22.28 -17.68
C GLU A 327 -20.01 -23.10 -18.13
N HIS A 328 -19.31 -23.70 -17.18
CA HIS A 328 -18.26 -24.66 -17.46
C HIS A 328 -18.72 -26.06 -17.02
N ILE A 329 -18.69 -27.02 -17.95
CA ILE A 329 -19.06 -28.41 -17.71
C ILE A 329 -17.78 -29.22 -17.52
N SER A 330 -17.65 -29.88 -16.39
CA SER A 330 -16.61 -30.87 -16.14
C SER A 330 -17.24 -32.22 -15.80
N GLN A 331 -16.76 -33.29 -16.45
CA GLN A 331 -17.14 -34.65 -16.08
C GLN A 331 -16.48 -35.01 -14.76
N VAL A 332 -17.26 -35.44 -13.76
CA VAL A 332 -16.73 -35.89 -12.48
C VAL A 332 -16.90 -37.39 -12.41
N THR A 333 -15.78 -38.10 -12.25
CA THR A 333 -15.75 -39.57 -12.21
C THR A 333 -15.97 -40.16 -10.81
N GLN A 334 -16.05 -39.33 -9.75
CA GLN A 334 -16.36 -39.74 -8.37
C GLN A 334 -16.66 -38.54 -7.46
N GLU A 335 -17.65 -38.68 -6.56
CA GLU A 335 -17.87 -37.77 -5.43
C GLU A 335 -16.70 -37.86 -4.44
N LEU A 336 -15.65 -37.08 -4.66
CA LEU A 336 -14.58 -36.93 -3.67
C LEU A 336 -15.01 -35.87 -2.64
N LYS A 337 -14.92 -36.24 -1.36
CA LYS A 337 -15.18 -35.32 -0.24
C LYS A 337 -14.25 -34.09 -0.37
N CYS A 338 -14.80 -32.89 -0.15
CA CYS A 338 -14.04 -31.64 -0.09
C CYS A 338 -13.41 -31.20 -1.44
N GLN A 339 -14.09 -31.52 -2.55
CA GLN A 339 -13.81 -30.90 -3.84
C GLN A 339 -14.27 -29.44 -3.85
N TRP A 340 -13.41 -28.56 -4.36
CA TRP A 340 -13.67 -27.13 -4.42
C TRP A 340 -13.33 -26.55 -5.78
N ILE A 341 -13.85 -25.35 -6.01
CA ILE A 341 -13.43 -24.44 -7.09
C ILE A 341 -12.99 -23.13 -6.44
N ILE A 342 -11.85 -22.61 -6.84
CA ILE A 342 -11.37 -21.29 -6.44
C ILE A 342 -11.27 -20.43 -7.69
N VAL A 343 -11.91 -19.27 -7.65
CA VAL A 343 -11.92 -18.27 -8.72
C VAL A 343 -10.99 -17.13 -8.30
N ASN A 344 -10.43 -16.42 -9.28
CA ASN A 344 -9.45 -15.36 -9.12
C ASN A 344 -8.07 -15.90 -8.65
N ARG A 345 -7.39 -16.67 -9.52
CA ARG A 345 -6.06 -17.24 -9.23
C ARG A 345 -5.11 -16.12 -8.76
N GLN A 346 -4.56 -16.28 -7.55
CA GLN A 346 -3.70 -15.33 -6.86
C GLN A 346 -4.29 -13.93 -6.61
N GLN A 347 -5.62 -13.78 -6.67
CA GLN A 347 -6.31 -12.50 -6.49
C GLN A 347 -5.82 -11.39 -7.46
N THR A 348 -5.47 -11.76 -8.69
CA THR A 348 -4.98 -10.80 -9.70
C THR A 348 -6.09 -9.90 -10.26
N GLY A 349 -7.34 -10.34 -10.19
CA GLY A 349 -8.51 -9.55 -10.56
C GLY A 349 -9.04 -8.71 -9.39
N TYR A 350 -9.47 -7.49 -9.69
CA TYR A 350 -10.02 -6.56 -8.69
C TYR A 350 -11.51 -6.81 -8.38
N TYR A 351 -11.84 -8.04 -7.98
CA TYR A 351 -13.22 -8.46 -7.70
C TYR A 351 -13.27 -9.49 -6.58
N ARG A 352 -14.42 -9.57 -5.91
CA ARG A 352 -14.67 -10.57 -4.86
C ARG A 352 -15.40 -11.78 -5.40
N VAL A 353 -15.20 -12.93 -4.78
CA VAL A 353 -15.86 -14.16 -5.19
C VAL A 353 -16.71 -14.69 -4.04
N ASN A 354 -18.00 -14.83 -4.30
CA ASN A 354 -18.93 -15.43 -3.36
C ASN A 354 -19.31 -16.84 -3.81
N TYR A 355 -19.47 -17.72 -2.83
CA TYR A 355 -19.86 -19.10 -3.03
C TYR A 355 -21.18 -19.37 -2.28
N LYS A 356 -21.92 -20.37 -2.74
CA LYS A 356 -23.01 -20.96 -1.95
C LYS A 356 -22.43 -21.64 -0.69
N LYS A 357 -23.31 -21.87 0.29
CA LYS A 357 -22.92 -22.39 1.61
C LYS A 357 -22.14 -23.70 1.53
N ASP A 358 -22.58 -24.64 0.70
CA ASP A 358 -21.96 -25.97 0.61
C ASP A 358 -20.56 -25.89 -0.03
N GLU A 359 -20.37 -25.00 -1.00
CA GLU A 359 -19.09 -24.72 -1.62
C GLU A 359 -18.11 -24.03 -0.66
N TRP A 360 -18.57 -23.09 0.18
CA TRP A 360 -17.77 -22.55 1.28
C TRP A 360 -17.33 -23.64 2.25
N LEU A 361 -18.22 -24.57 2.61
CA LEU A 361 -17.91 -25.69 3.50
C LEU A 361 -16.95 -26.70 2.85
N ASN A 362 -17.02 -26.90 1.54
CA ASN A 362 -16.06 -27.73 0.81
C ASN A 362 -14.65 -27.12 0.81
N ILE A 363 -14.55 -25.79 0.61
CA ILE A 363 -13.28 -25.05 0.73
C ILE A 363 -12.76 -25.18 2.17
N SER A 364 -13.62 -24.93 3.17
CA SER A 364 -13.30 -25.07 4.59
C SER A 364 -12.76 -26.45 4.93
N CYS A 365 -13.42 -27.51 4.48
CA CYS A 365 -12.96 -28.88 4.71
C CYS A 365 -11.55 -29.11 4.14
N TYR A 366 -11.28 -28.65 2.92
CA TYR A 366 -9.95 -28.81 2.32
C TYR A 366 -8.89 -27.99 3.06
N LEU A 367 -9.21 -26.77 3.47
CA LEU A 367 -8.30 -25.92 4.25
C LEU A 367 -7.95 -26.54 5.62
N ASN A 368 -8.88 -27.28 6.24
CA ASN A 368 -8.64 -28.01 7.48
C ASN A 368 -7.92 -29.36 7.28
N SER A 369 -7.55 -29.73 6.05
CA SER A 369 -6.75 -30.92 5.77
C SER A 369 -5.24 -30.64 5.82
N GLU A 370 -4.41 -31.67 5.82
CA GLU A 370 -2.94 -31.52 5.73
C GLU A 370 -2.47 -30.92 4.39
N ASN A 371 -3.31 -31.01 3.35
CA ASN A 371 -3.01 -30.58 1.99
C ASN A 371 -3.37 -29.10 1.71
N TYR A 372 -3.73 -28.33 2.74
CA TYR A 372 -4.22 -26.95 2.58
C TYR A 372 -3.23 -26.02 1.85
N THR A 373 -1.92 -26.30 1.96
CA THR A 373 -0.85 -25.53 1.30
C THR A 373 -0.87 -25.65 -0.22
N ASN A 374 -1.58 -26.63 -0.78
CA ASN A 374 -1.82 -26.74 -2.23
C ASN A 374 -2.69 -25.59 -2.76
N ILE A 375 -3.52 -24.96 -1.91
CA ILE A 375 -4.16 -23.69 -2.24
C ILE A 375 -3.11 -22.59 -2.09
N HIS A 376 -2.88 -21.81 -3.15
CA HIS A 376 -1.88 -20.74 -3.13
C HIS A 376 -2.13 -19.74 -1.98
N VAL A 377 -1.07 -19.26 -1.33
CA VAL A 377 -1.15 -18.37 -0.15
C VAL A 377 -2.02 -17.14 -0.38
N LEU A 378 -1.88 -16.47 -1.53
CA LEU A 378 -2.72 -15.32 -1.90
C LEU A 378 -4.21 -15.67 -2.02
N ASN A 379 -4.55 -16.88 -2.47
CA ASN A 379 -5.94 -17.32 -2.50
C ASN A 379 -6.45 -17.70 -1.10
N ARG A 380 -5.60 -18.27 -0.23
CA ARG A 380 -5.96 -18.49 1.18
C ARG A 380 -6.26 -17.18 1.90
N ALA A 381 -5.46 -16.14 1.63
CA ALA A 381 -5.71 -14.77 2.09
C ALA A 381 -7.03 -14.21 1.52
N GLN A 382 -7.21 -14.27 0.19
CA GLN A 382 -8.44 -13.83 -0.49
C GLN A 382 -9.69 -14.49 0.12
N ILE A 383 -9.66 -15.80 0.35
CA ILE A 383 -10.78 -16.57 0.90
C ILE A 383 -11.22 -16.01 2.25
N ILE A 384 -10.28 -15.68 3.15
CA ILE A 384 -10.59 -15.10 4.45
C ILE A 384 -11.14 -13.68 4.30
N ASP A 385 -10.52 -12.85 3.45
CA ASP A 385 -10.96 -11.47 3.21
C ASP A 385 -12.37 -11.41 2.62
N ASP A 386 -12.64 -12.21 1.60
CA ASP A 386 -13.95 -12.34 0.94
C ASP A 386 -15.00 -12.87 1.93
N ALA A 387 -14.70 -13.95 2.66
CA ALA A 387 -15.62 -14.50 3.64
C ALA A 387 -15.97 -13.50 4.74
N PHE A 388 -14.99 -12.76 5.27
CA PHE A 388 -15.25 -11.72 6.27
C PHE A 388 -16.09 -10.57 5.69
N HIS A 389 -15.79 -10.12 4.46
CA HIS A 389 -16.62 -9.13 3.77
C HIS A 389 -18.08 -9.60 3.67
N PHE A 390 -18.32 -10.86 3.28
CA PHE A 390 -19.67 -11.40 3.17
C PHE A 390 -20.37 -11.63 4.51
N VAL A 391 -19.65 -11.88 5.59
CA VAL A 391 -20.22 -11.83 6.94
C VAL A 391 -20.68 -10.42 7.27
N THR A 392 -19.84 -9.40 7.07
CA THR A 392 -20.19 -8.01 7.41
C THR A 392 -21.32 -7.43 6.55
N THR A 393 -21.56 -8.00 5.37
CA THR A 393 -22.67 -7.62 4.47
C THR A 393 -23.87 -8.56 4.58
N ASN A 394 -23.89 -9.47 5.57
CA ASN A 394 -24.96 -10.44 5.82
C ASN A 394 -25.27 -11.37 4.62
N LYS A 395 -24.26 -11.66 3.80
CA LYS A 395 -24.32 -12.62 2.67
C LYS A 395 -23.74 -14.00 3.02
N LEU A 396 -22.95 -14.08 4.08
CA LEU A 396 -22.40 -15.34 4.62
C LEU A 396 -22.72 -15.44 6.11
N HIS A 397 -23.21 -16.61 6.55
CA HIS A 397 -23.49 -16.81 7.96
C HIS A 397 -22.19 -16.93 8.77
N TYR A 398 -22.13 -16.27 9.92
CA TYR A 398 -20.94 -16.21 10.77
C TYR A 398 -20.36 -17.59 11.14
N SER A 399 -21.22 -18.60 11.35
CA SER A 399 -20.77 -19.96 11.66
C SER A 399 -19.89 -20.56 10.55
N VAL A 400 -20.19 -20.26 9.28
CA VAL A 400 -19.39 -20.74 8.14
C VAL A 400 -18.03 -20.08 8.14
N PHE A 401 -17.95 -18.79 8.50
CA PHE A 401 -16.68 -18.08 8.64
C PHE A 401 -15.82 -18.64 9.77
N VAL A 402 -16.41 -18.98 10.93
CA VAL A 402 -15.68 -19.62 12.03
C VAL A 402 -15.12 -20.99 11.63
N GLU A 403 -15.91 -21.80 10.94
CA GLU A 403 -15.47 -23.09 10.43
C GLU A 403 -14.40 -22.95 9.35
N LEU A 404 -14.56 -21.99 8.44
CA LEU A 404 -13.59 -21.69 7.40
C LEU A 404 -12.25 -21.25 7.99
N THR A 405 -12.26 -20.40 9.02
CA THR A 405 -11.05 -19.82 9.62
C THR A 405 -10.38 -20.73 10.65
N SER A 406 -10.96 -21.89 10.99
CA SER A 406 -10.35 -22.81 11.96
C SER A 406 -8.98 -23.34 11.51
N TYR A 407 -8.77 -23.45 10.19
CA TYR A 407 -7.49 -23.89 9.65
C TYR A 407 -6.33 -22.94 9.96
N LEU A 408 -6.60 -21.68 10.34
CA LEU A 408 -5.54 -20.76 10.72
C LEU A 408 -4.71 -21.28 11.90
N SER A 409 -5.27 -22.15 12.74
CA SER A 409 -4.52 -22.87 13.79
C SER A 409 -3.35 -23.70 13.26
N GLN A 410 -3.35 -24.06 11.97
CA GLN A 410 -2.28 -24.79 11.32
C GLN A 410 -1.41 -23.99 10.35
N GLU A 411 -1.87 -22.79 9.96
CA GLU A 411 -1.21 -21.87 9.02
C GLU A 411 -0.04 -21.13 9.68
N THR A 412 1.06 -20.97 8.94
CA THR A 412 2.27 -20.27 9.41
C THR A 412 2.72 -19.16 8.46
N ASP A 413 1.99 -18.92 7.36
CA ASP A 413 2.26 -17.85 6.44
C ASP A 413 1.55 -16.55 6.85
N TYR A 414 2.33 -15.47 7.02
CA TYR A 414 1.82 -14.14 7.37
C TYR A 414 0.78 -13.61 6.38
N ILE A 415 0.96 -13.87 5.07
CA ILE A 415 0.10 -13.35 4.02
C ILE A 415 -1.30 -13.94 4.16
N ALA A 416 -1.42 -15.23 4.46
CA ALA A 416 -2.71 -15.89 4.69
C ALA A 416 -3.39 -15.39 5.98
N TRP A 417 -2.62 -15.07 7.02
CA TRP A 417 -3.11 -14.53 8.29
C TRP A 417 -3.52 -13.05 8.23
N TYR A 418 -2.91 -12.26 7.34
CA TYR A 418 -3.09 -10.81 7.29
C TYR A 418 -4.57 -10.36 7.21
N PRO A 419 -5.43 -10.94 6.36
CA PRO A 419 -6.86 -10.62 6.34
C PRO A 419 -7.56 -10.90 7.67
N MET A 420 -7.16 -11.96 8.39
CA MET A 420 -7.71 -12.26 9.71
C MET A 420 -7.31 -11.20 10.74
N PHE A 421 -6.05 -10.72 10.72
CA PHE A 421 -5.65 -9.60 11.59
C PHE A 421 -6.49 -8.35 11.33
N LYS A 422 -6.76 -8.03 10.05
CA LYS A 422 -7.64 -6.90 9.68
C LYS A 422 -9.09 -7.13 10.06
N ALA A 423 -9.59 -8.36 9.98
CA ALA A 423 -10.91 -8.72 10.47
C ALA A 423 -11.01 -8.51 11.98
N ILE A 424 -10.03 -8.97 12.75
CA ILE A 424 -9.97 -8.78 14.21
C ILE A 424 -9.85 -7.31 14.58
N GLU A 425 -9.00 -6.55 13.89
CA GLU A 425 -8.86 -5.10 14.06
C GLU A 425 -10.22 -4.40 13.91
N ARG A 426 -10.95 -4.71 12.83
CA ARG A 426 -12.29 -4.14 12.60
C ARG A 426 -13.31 -4.61 13.63
N MET A 427 -13.27 -5.88 14.03
CA MET A 427 -14.16 -6.42 15.06
C MET A 427 -13.85 -5.83 16.44
N SER A 428 -12.61 -5.46 16.72
CA SER A 428 -12.16 -4.97 18.05
C SER A 428 -12.90 -3.72 18.52
N TYR A 429 -13.37 -2.87 17.59
CA TYR A 429 -14.22 -1.72 17.91
C TYR A 429 -15.59 -2.10 18.45
N VAL A 430 -16.07 -3.30 18.11
CA VAL A 430 -17.40 -3.81 18.46
C VAL A 430 -17.34 -4.78 19.64
N ILE A 431 -16.22 -5.47 19.85
CA ILE A 431 -16.02 -6.44 20.94
C ILE A 431 -16.46 -5.91 22.31
N PRO A 432 -16.15 -4.67 22.75
CA PRO A 432 -16.60 -4.17 24.05
C PRO A 432 -18.13 -4.11 24.24
N PHE A 433 -18.91 -4.15 23.16
CA PHE A 433 -20.34 -3.92 23.15
C PHE A 433 -21.18 -5.17 22.86
N LEU A 434 -20.56 -6.33 22.62
CA LEU A 434 -21.28 -7.57 22.33
C LEU A 434 -21.68 -8.28 23.63
N GLU A 435 -22.94 -8.73 23.72
CA GLU A 435 -23.35 -9.72 24.71
C GLU A 435 -22.72 -11.08 24.31
N ASN A 436 -22.16 -11.83 25.27
CA ASN A 436 -21.51 -13.13 25.05
C ASN A 436 -20.12 -13.13 24.35
N THR A 437 -19.31 -12.09 24.57
CA THR A 437 -17.93 -11.94 24.04
C THR A 437 -16.95 -13.05 24.45
N GLU A 438 -17.22 -13.75 25.54
CA GLU A 438 -16.29 -14.75 26.08
C GLU A 438 -16.04 -15.91 25.12
N ASN A 439 -17.08 -16.41 24.44
CA ASN A 439 -16.91 -17.54 23.52
C ASN A 439 -16.08 -17.16 22.29
N PHE A 440 -16.35 -15.99 21.71
CA PHE A 440 -15.59 -15.47 20.57
C PHE A 440 -14.12 -15.23 20.93
N LYS A 441 -13.89 -14.58 22.08
CA LYS A 441 -12.56 -14.32 22.61
C LYS A 441 -11.77 -15.62 22.84
N MET A 442 -12.42 -16.63 23.41
CA MET A 442 -11.82 -17.96 23.63
C MET A 442 -11.46 -18.66 22.32
N GLN A 443 -12.29 -18.54 21.28
CA GLN A 443 -12.00 -19.09 19.96
C GLN A 443 -10.76 -18.43 19.33
N LEU A 444 -10.69 -17.10 19.35
CA LEU A 444 -9.51 -16.38 18.82
C LEU A 444 -8.24 -16.69 19.61
N LEU A 445 -8.31 -16.72 20.94
CA LEU A 445 -7.18 -17.10 21.79
C LEU A 445 -6.68 -18.51 21.47
N LYS A 446 -7.60 -19.46 21.18
CA LYS A 446 -7.21 -20.80 20.77
C LYS A 446 -6.41 -20.79 19.46
N LEU A 447 -6.82 -20.01 18.47
CA LEU A 447 -6.09 -19.88 17.21
C LEU A 447 -4.68 -19.32 17.43
N PHE A 448 -4.55 -18.23 18.19
CA PHE A 448 -3.25 -17.63 18.49
C PHE A 448 -2.34 -18.55 19.31
N ASN A 449 -2.90 -19.24 20.30
CA ASN A 449 -2.11 -20.18 21.11
C ASN A 449 -1.61 -21.36 20.27
N SER A 450 -2.42 -21.90 19.36
CA SER A 450 -1.98 -22.94 18.43
C SER A 450 -0.90 -22.43 17.47
N LEU A 451 -1.05 -21.22 16.95
CA LEU A 451 -0.04 -20.59 16.10
C LEU A 451 1.29 -20.38 16.85
N LEU A 452 1.25 -19.76 18.03
CA LEU A 452 2.44 -19.47 18.86
C LEU A 452 3.13 -20.73 19.41
N GLN A 453 2.41 -21.86 19.50
CA GLN A 453 3.01 -23.16 19.77
C GLN A 453 3.82 -23.68 18.57
N LYS A 454 3.42 -23.36 17.34
CA LYS A 454 4.10 -23.79 16.11
C LYS A 454 5.31 -22.93 15.76
N ILE A 455 5.17 -21.61 15.84
CA ILE A 455 6.23 -20.65 15.44
C ILE A 455 7.13 -20.23 16.60
N GLU A 456 6.88 -20.77 17.80
CA GLU A 456 7.54 -20.43 19.05
C GLU A 456 7.30 -18.98 19.51
N TYR A 457 7.45 -18.74 20.81
CA TYR A 457 7.16 -17.45 21.42
C TYR A 457 8.35 -16.48 21.36
N GLU A 458 9.57 -17.01 21.31
CA GLU A 458 10.79 -16.21 21.24
C GLU A 458 11.22 -16.03 19.78
N GLU A 459 11.73 -14.84 19.46
CA GLU A 459 12.22 -14.54 18.12
C GLU A 459 13.59 -15.19 17.87
N ASN A 460 13.77 -15.75 16.69
CA ASN A 460 15.06 -16.22 16.22
C ASN A 460 15.65 -15.16 15.27
N PRO A 461 16.83 -14.58 15.55
CA PRO A 461 17.40 -13.51 14.72
C PRO A 461 17.52 -13.87 13.23
N ASN A 462 17.76 -15.14 12.92
CA ASN A 462 18.00 -15.65 11.57
C ASN A 462 16.74 -16.17 10.85
N GLU A 463 15.55 -16.03 11.44
CA GLU A 463 14.32 -16.51 10.82
C GLU A 463 13.77 -15.54 9.77
N ASP A 464 12.86 -16.05 8.93
CA ASP A 464 12.18 -15.29 7.89
C ASP A 464 11.38 -14.10 8.46
N ASP A 465 11.47 -12.97 7.78
CA ASP A 465 10.86 -11.71 8.21
C ASP A 465 9.32 -11.79 8.31
N HIS A 466 8.66 -12.63 7.50
CA HIS A 466 7.21 -12.85 7.62
C HIS A 466 6.85 -13.63 8.87
N ILE A 467 7.68 -14.59 9.30
CA ILE A 467 7.47 -15.32 10.56
C ILE A 467 7.58 -14.37 11.75
N LYS A 468 8.58 -13.47 11.75
CA LYS A 468 8.71 -12.41 12.77
C LYS A 468 7.46 -11.53 12.83
N CYS A 469 6.98 -11.04 11.68
CA CYS A 469 5.76 -10.25 11.60
C CYS A 469 4.52 -11.00 12.13
N LEU A 470 4.37 -12.26 11.71
CA LEU A 470 3.25 -13.11 12.14
C LEU A 470 3.25 -13.29 13.66
N ARG A 471 4.42 -13.54 14.26
CA ARG A 471 4.57 -13.68 15.71
C ARG A 471 4.21 -12.40 16.45
N GLN A 472 4.75 -11.26 16.02
CA GLN A 472 4.52 -9.98 16.68
C GLN A 472 3.03 -9.61 16.66
N GLU A 473 2.34 -9.81 15.54
CA GLU A 473 0.89 -9.59 15.44
C GLU A 473 0.08 -10.58 16.31
N ALA A 474 0.46 -11.87 16.30
CA ALA A 474 -0.20 -12.88 17.13
C ALA A 474 -0.03 -12.60 18.63
N ILE A 475 1.17 -12.21 19.08
CA ILE A 475 1.44 -11.81 20.46
C ILE A 475 0.65 -10.56 20.82
N ARG A 476 0.67 -9.53 19.96
CA ARG A 476 -0.11 -8.29 20.15
C ARG A 476 -1.57 -8.59 20.43
N TRP A 477 -2.21 -9.36 19.54
CA TRP A 477 -3.61 -9.71 19.68
C TRP A 477 -3.89 -10.65 20.85
N ALA A 478 -3.02 -11.63 21.14
CA ALA A 478 -3.15 -12.47 22.33
C ALA A 478 -3.13 -11.63 23.62
N CYS A 479 -2.22 -10.65 23.72
CA CYS A 479 -2.15 -9.72 24.85
C CYS A 479 -3.41 -8.85 24.98
N ILE A 480 -3.90 -8.26 23.88
CA ILE A 480 -5.13 -7.45 23.86
C ILE A 480 -6.34 -8.30 24.30
N LEU A 481 -6.42 -9.54 23.81
CA LEU A 481 -7.42 -10.52 24.21
C LEU A 481 -7.15 -11.13 25.61
N GLY A 482 -6.16 -10.65 26.35
CA GLY A 482 -6.00 -10.99 27.76
C GLY A 482 -5.35 -12.34 28.05
N ASP A 483 -4.57 -12.88 27.12
CA ASP A 483 -3.73 -14.04 27.38
C ASP A 483 -2.76 -13.79 28.55
N LYS A 484 -2.70 -14.73 29.49
CA LYS A 484 -1.91 -14.59 30.73
C LYS A 484 -0.41 -14.67 30.46
N LYS A 485 0.02 -15.58 29.57
CA LYS A 485 1.44 -15.77 29.24
C LYS A 485 1.99 -14.50 28.58
N CYS A 486 1.21 -13.94 27.66
CA CYS A 486 1.56 -12.70 26.97
C CYS A 486 1.68 -11.52 27.94
N LYS A 487 0.69 -11.32 28.82
CA LYS A 487 0.70 -10.23 29.80
C LYS A 487 1.87 -10.29 30.77
N GLU A 488 2.23 -11.47 31.26
CA GLU A 488 3.38 -11.59 32.17
C GLU A 488 4.70 -11.33 31.43
N ALA A 489 4.85 -11.82 30.19
CA ALA A 489 6.02 -11.53 29.38
C ALA A 489 6.19 -10.02 29.11
N ALA A 490 5.11 -9.35 28.67
CA ALA A 490 5.11 -7.91 28.43
C ALA A 490 5.45 -7.11 29.70
N LYS A 491 4.92 -7.51 30.86
CA LYS A 491 5.22 -6.90 32.16
C LYS A 491 6.70 -7.04 32.54
N ILE A 492 7.32 -8.21 32.32
CA ILE A 492 8.74 -8.42 32.59
C ILE A 492 9.60 -7.51 31.70
N ILE A 493 9.28 -7.42 30.41
CA ILE A 493 10.00 -6.56 29.45
C ILE A 493 9.89 -5.09 29.86
N LEU A 494 8.69 -4.62 30.18
CA LEU A 494 8.46 -3.25 30.65
C LEU A 494 9.25 -2.95 31.93
N GLN A 495 9.25 -3.87 32.89
CA GLN A 495 10.03 -3.71 34.14
C GLN A 495 11.54 -3.64 33.89
N ARG A 496 12.07 -4.37 32.91
CA ARG A 496 13.49 -4.26 32.52
C ARG A 496 13.79 -2.91 31.90
N HIS A 497 12.96 -2.46 30.96
CA HIS A 497 13.13 -1.17 30.29
C HIS A 497 13.07 0.02 31.27
N LEU A 498 12.14 -0.03 32.23
CA LEU A 498 12.03 1.00 33.27
C LEU A 498 13.26 1.04 34.20
N ARG A 499 13.94 -0.09 34.41
CA ARG A 499 15.17 -0.14 35.22
C ARG A 499 16.39 0.37 34.46
N SER A 500 16.49 0.12 33.15
CA SER A 500 17.64 0.57 32.34
C SER A 500 17.67 2.08 32.09
N HIS A 501 16.52 2.76 32.17
CA HIS A 501 16.40 4.21 32.02
C HIS A 501 16.50 4.99 33.36
N GLN A 502 16.72 4.30 34.48
CA GLN A 502 16.93 4.90 35.81
C GLN A 502 18.42 5.02 36.19
N THR A 503 19.32 4.56 35.33
CA THR A 503 20.78 4.65 35.44
C THR A 503 21.33 5.40 34.23
#